data_AF-A0A9W8JG82-F1
#
_entry.id   AF-A0A9W8JG82-F1
#
_cell.length_a   1.000
_cell.length_b   1.000
_cell.length_c   1.000
_cell.angle_alpha   90.00
_cell.angle_beta   90.00
_cell.angle_gamma   90.00
#
_symmetry.space_group_name_H-M   'P 1'
#
loop_
_entity.id
_entity.type
_entity.pdbx_description
1 polymer ?
#
loop_
_entity_poly.entity_id
_entity_poly.type
_entity_poly.pdbx_seq_one_letter_code
_entity_poly.pdbx_strand_id
1 'polypeptide(L)'
;MMLSLLTVVVGAAVHVYAAQFNIYHRVVQSTSSSVPFVQRGTLNLVGSNANLESVSTLSEDLARLTQNLNSEDVGGALYQVALQHPEDFSATEWAVSSVKLCHLSSSTAQTLHLYLSEEEKPYAINYFLSPVDHSGSCPRQVSKPEAERISQLNTTILLRRPSSPPSPELRTPPPLTPEGQVVQPVPEKSFFQKYWYYIAIFFFAIMLTSPPPEEGQQGGDRRQA
;
A
#
# COMPACT_ATOMS: atom_id res chain seq x y z
N MET A 1 -5.71 1.82 57.23
CA MET A 1 -4.46 2.37 56.68
C MET A 1 -4.48 2.16 55.17
N MET A 2 -4.56 3.26 54.42
CA MET A 2 -4.79 3.31 52.98
C MET A 2 -3.61 2.71 52.20
N LEU A 3 -3.88 1.79 51.27
CA LEU A 3 -2.96 1.48 50.16
C LEU A 3 -3.24 2.49 49.03
N SER A 4 -2.25 3.31 48.73
CA SER A 4 -2.29 4.29 47.65
C SER A 4 -1.96 3.60 46.32
N LEU A 5 -2.90 3.62 45.37
CA LEU A 5 -2.71 3.10 44.01
C LEU A 5 -2.12 4.23 43.15
N LEU A 6 -0.84 4.12 42.79
CA LEU A 6 -0.17 5.08 41.90
C LEU A 6 -0.42 4.67 40.44
N THR A 7 -1.41 5.27 39.79
CA THR A 7 -1.63 5.13 38.35
C THR A 7 -0.63 5.99 37.58
N VAL A 8 0.32 5.36 36.89
CA VAL A 8 1.23 6.02 35.93
C VAL A 8 0.49 6.20 34.61
N VAL A 9 0.07 7.44 34.31
CA VAL A 9 -0.45 7.81 32.99
C VAL A 9 0.76 8.12 32.10
N VAL A 10 1.15 7.19 31.24
CA VAL A 10 2.09 7.45 30.16
C VAL A 10 1.33 8.20 29.06
N GLY A 11 1.41 9.53 29.08
CA GLY A 11 0.91 10.36 27.98
C GLY A 11 1.78 10.14 26.74
N ALA A 12 1.19 9.62 25.67
CA ALA A 12 1.83 9.63 24.36
C ALA A 12 1.96 11.09 23.91
N ALA A 13 3.17 11.65 24.01
CA ALA A 13 3.47 12.94 23.42
C ALA A 13 3.44 12.79 21.91
N VAL A 14 2.34 13.18 21.27
CA VAL A 14 2.28 13.34 19.82
C VAL A 14 3.23 14.49 19.48
N HIS A 15 4.41 14.18 18.96
CA HIS A 15 5.29 15.19 18.40
C HIS A 15 4.61 15.77 17.16
N VAL A 16 4.06 16.96 17.29
CA VAL A 16 3.57 17.74 16.16
C VAL A 16 4.79 18.36 15.50
N TYR A 17 5.31 17.71 14.46
CA TYR A 17 6.36 18.27 13.63
C TYR A 17 5.74 19.36 12.74
N ALA A 18 6.27 20.58 12.85
CA ALA A 18 5.93 21.70 11.98
C ALA A 18 7.16 22.04 11.14
N ALA A 19 7.06 21.90 9.82
CA ALA A 19 8.15 22.19 8.91
C ALA A 19 7.66 22.91 7.66
N GLN A 20 8.55 23.73 7.11
CA GLN A 20 8.28 24.61 5.99
C GLN A 20 9.23 24.30 4.83
N PHE A 21 8.69 24.13 3.63
CA PHE A 21 9.45 23.80 2.42
C PHE A 21 9.04 24.72 1.28
N ASN A 22 10.01 25.12 0.45
CA ASN A 22 9.72 25.95 -0.71
C ASN A 22 9.43 25.08 -1.94
N ILE A 23 8.37 25.44 -2.64
CA ILE A 23 7.99 24.84 -3.92
C ILE A 23 8.31 25.85 -5.01
N TYR A 24 8.98 25.37 -6.04
CA TYR A 24 9.35 26.15 -7.22
C TYR A 24 8.65 25.62 -8.46
N HIS A 25 8.58 26.42 -9.50
CA HIS A 25 8.06 26.01 -10.79
C HIS A 25 8.83 26.65 -11.95
N ARG A 26 8.70 26.03 -13.12
CA ARG A 26 9.18 26.57 -14.39
C ARG A 26 8.45 25.93 -15.57
N VAL A 27 8.66 26.51 -16.74
CA VAL A 27 8.26 25.92 -18.02
C VAL A 27 9.51 25.56 -18.80
N VAL A 28 9.59 24.33 -19.29
CA VAL A 28 10.70 23.81 -20.08
C VAL A 28 10.19 23.45 -21.46
N GLN A 29 10.87 23.94 -22.50
CA GLN A 29 10.64 23.51 -23.88
C GLN A 29 11.70 22.46 -24.25
N SER A 30 11.36 21.52 -25.12
CA SER A 30 12.33 20.50 -25.58
C SER A 30 13.51 21.07 -26.37
N THR A 31 13.38 22.30 -26.89
CA THR A 31 14.31 22.92 -27.84
C THR A 31 15.14 24.06 -27.26
N SER A 32 14.89 24.51 -26.02
CA SER A 32 15.57 25.67 -25.44
C SER A 32 16.40 25.36 -24.20
N SER A 33 17.38 26.22 -23.93
CA SER A 33 18.25 26.16 -22.76
C SER A 33 17.46 26.36 -21.46
N SER A 34 17.86 25.62 -20.42
CA SER A 34 17.23 25.56 -19.09
C SER A 34 16.75 26.92 -18.55
N VAL A 35 15.43 27.10 -18.47
CA VAL A 35 14.79 28.22 -17.78
C VAL A 35 14.99 28.05 -16.26
N PRO A 36 15.37 29.11 -15.52
CA PRO A 36 15.53 29.02 -14.07
C PRO A 36 14.19 28.79 -13.37
N PHE A 37 14.25 28.15 -12.21
CA PHE A 37 13.10 28.00 -11.34
C PHE A 37 12.70 29.32 -10.70
N VAL A 38 11.39 29.55 -10.60
CA VAL A 38 10.79 30.68 -9.87
C VAL A 38 10.00 30.11 -8.68
N GLN A 39 9.89 30.85 -7.59
CA GLN A 39 9.15 30.38 -6.42
C GLN A 39 7.66 30.32 -6.75
N ARG A 40 7.03 29.17 -6.47
CA ARG A 40 5.60 28.95 -6.66
C ARG A 40 4.81 29.15 -5.38
N GLY A 41 5.41 28.79 -4.24
CA GLY A 41 4.75 28.87 -2.95
C GLY A 41 5.54 28.18 -1.87
N THR A 42 4.93 28.16 -0.69
CA THR A 42 5.51 27.61 0.51
C THR A 42 4.59 26.55 1.08
N LEU A 43 5.13 25.36 1.27
CA LEU A 43 4.44 24.21 1.84
C LEU A 43 4.66 24.18 3.35
N ASN A 44 3.56 24.25 4.09
CA ASN A 44 3.54 24.14 5.54
C ASN A 44 3.02 22.75 5.92
N LEU A 45 3.89 21.92 6.51
CA LEU A 45 3.56 20.59 7.01
C LEU A 45 3.39 20.66 8.53
N VAL A 46 2.23 20.24 9.04
CA VAL A 46 1.93 20.16 10.47
C VAL A 46 1.33 18.80 10.77
N GLY A 47 2.17 17.86 11.21
CA GLY A 47 1.80 16.46 11.43
C GLY A 47 1.24 15.80 10.16
N SER A 48 -0.07 15.52 10.14
CA SER A 48 -0.75 14.92 8.97
C SER A 48 -1.43 15.93 8.04
N ASN A 49 -1.37 17.21 8.39
CA ASN A 49 -1.95 18.27 7.56
C ASN A 49 -0.85 18.93 6.74
N ALA A 50 -1.16 19.21 5.48
CA ALA A 50 -0.29 19.93 4.57
C ALA A 50 -1.09 21.08 3.95
N ASN A 51 -0.53 22.29 4.00
CA ASN A 51 -1.10 23.44 3.32
C ASN A 51 -0.05 24.04 2.38
N LEU A 52 -0.48 24.46 1.19
CA LEU A 52 0.37 25.16 0.24
C LEU A 52 -0.13 26.60 0.12
N GLU A 53 0.73 27.53 0.53
CA GLU A 53 0.52 28.95 0.37
C GLU A 53 1.20 29.40 -0.93
N SER A 54 0.41 29.71 -1.95
CA SER A 54 0.95 30.15 -3.24
C SER A 54 1.43 31.60 -3.17
N VAL A 55 2.50 31.93 -3.90
CA VAL A 55 2.94 33.33 -4.01
C VAL A 55 1.93 34.15 -4.81
N SER A 56 1.79 35.44 -4.49
CA SER A 56 0.87 36.34 -5.20
C SER A 56 1.24 36.55 -6.66
N THR A 57 2.51 36.39 -7.02
CA THR A 57 3.03 36.56 -8.39
C THR A 57 2.85 35.32 -9.27
N LEU A 58 2.26 34.23 -8.77
CA LEU A 58 2.21 32.95 -9.47
C LEU A 58 1.62 33.04 -10.88
N SER A 59 0.51 33.77 -11.02
CA SER A 59 -0.14 34.00 -12.32
C SER A 59 0.76 34.82 -13.25
N GLU A 60 1.39 35.88 -12.75
CA GLU A 60 2.29 36.75 -13.53
C GLU A 60 3.55 36.00 -13.98
N ASP A 61 4.09 35.15 -13.10
CA ASP A 61 5.24 34.30 -13.37
C ASP A 61 4.92 33.28 -14.46
N LEU A 62 3.74 32.64 -14.41
CA LEU A 62 3.31 31.73 -15.48
C LEU A 62 3.07 32.48 -16.81
N ALA A 63 2.50 33.68 -16.78
CA ALA A 63 2.30 34.50 -17.97
C ALA A 63 3.64 34.83 -18.64
N ARG A 64 4.64 35.22 -17.85
CA ARG A 64 6.02 35.50 -18.31
C ARG A 64 6.69 34.26 -18.87
N LEU A 65 6.62 33.13 -18.16
CA LEU A 65 7.23 31.86 -18.57
C LEU A 65 6.64 31.31 -19.88
N THR A 66 5.39 31.66 -20.17
CA THR A 66 4.69 31.19 -21.38
C THR A 66 4.57 32.25 -22.46
N GLN A 67 5.09 33.47 -22.25
CA GLN A 67 4.88 34.63 -23.11
C GLN A 67 5.20 34.35 -24.59
N ASN A 68 6.34 33.70 -24.83
CA ASN A 68 6.90 33.48 -26.16
C ASN A 68 6.54 32.11 -26.76
N LEU A 69 5.65 31.34 -26.13
CA LEU A 69 5.20 30.04 -26.62
C LEU A 69 4.11 30.19 -27.67
N ASN A 70 4.29 29.55 -28.83
CA ASN A 70 3.22 29.35 -29.80
C ASN A 70 2.43 28.07 -29.46
N SER A 71 1.26 27.87 -30.06
CA SER A 71 0.41 26.70 -29.79
C SER A 71 1.13 25.35 -30.01
N GLU A 72 2.03 25.28 -30.98
CA GLU A 72 2.85 24.08 -31.24
C GLU A 72 3.84 23.82 -30.10
N ASP A 73 4.52 24.88 -29.62
CA ASP A 73 5.46 24.80 -28.50
C ASP A 73 4.76 24.42 -27.19
N VAL A 74 3.52 24.87 -26.98
CA VAL A 74 2.72 24.52 -25.78
C VAL A 74 2.45 23.01 -25.70
N GLY A 75 2.29 22.34 -26.85
CA GLY A 75 2.07 20.89 -26.90
C GLY A 75 3.31 20.08 -26.50
N GLY A 76 4.51 20.58 -26.82
CA GLY A 76 5.80 19.97 -26.47
C GLY A 76 6.38 20.43 -25.13
N ALA A 77 5.92 21.56 -24.59
CA ALA A 77 6.44 22.12 -23.35
C ALA A 77 5.96 21.36 -22.11
N LEU A 78 6.81 21.33 -21.09
CA LEU A 78 6.54 20.75 -19.79
C LEU A 78 6.45 21.85 -18.73
N TYR A 79 5.41 21.78 -17.92
CA TYR A 79 5.33 22.51 -16.67
C TYR A 79 5.94 21.67 -15.56
N GLN A 80 6.98 22.20 -14.92
CA GLN A 80 7.71 21.50 -13.87
C GLN A 80 7.46 22.15 -12.52
N VAL A 81 7.30 21.31 -11.50
CA VAL A 81 7.22 21.72 -10.10
C VAL A 81 8.35 21.03 -9.36
N ALA A 82 9.09 21.80 -8.56
CA ALA A 82 10.23 21.31 -7.81
C ALA A 82 10.04 21.54 -6.30
N LEU A 83 10.49 20.58 -5.51
CA LEU A 83 10.59 20.66 -4.06
C LEU A 83 12.06 20.93 -3.71
N GLN A 84 12.31 22.04 -3.00
CA GLN A 84 13.63 22.33 -2.44
C GLN A 84 13.78 21.61 -1.09
N HIS A 85 14.85 20.82 -0.93
CA HIS A 85 15.23 20.32 0.39
C HIS A 85 16.10 21.35 1.12
N PRO A 86 16.01 21.44 2.46
CA PRO A 86 16.80 22.40 3.24
C PRO A 86 18.31 22.27 3.05
N GLU A 87 18.79 21.06 2.74
CA GLU A 87 20.21 20.74 2.57
C GLU A 87 20.71 20.95 1.13
N ASP A 88 19.82 21.27 0.18
CA ASP A 88 20.19 21.41 -1.23
C ASP A 88 20.82 22.78 -1.49
N PHE A 89 22.01 22.79 -2.09
CA PHE A 89 22.73 24.02 -2.44
C PHE A 89 22.42 24.50 -3.86
N SER A 90 21.87 23.62 -4.70
CA SER A 90 21.64 23.89 -6.11
C SER A 90 20.28 23.39 -6.60
N ALA A 91 19.71 24.06 -7.60
CA ALA A 91 18.42 23.65 -8.19
C ALA A 91 18.47 22.32 -8.96
N THR A 92 19.66 21.77 -9.19
CA THR A 92 19.86 20.46 -9.83
C THR A 92 19.63 19.28 -8.90
N GLU A 93 19.66 19.52 -7.58
CA GLU A 93 19.47 18.49 -6.55
C GLU A 93 18.00 18.36 -6.13
N TRP A 94 17.15 19.32 -6.54
CA TRP A 94 15.74 19.36 -6.16
C TRP A 94 14.95 18.19 -6.76
N ALA A 95 13.96 17.70 -6.02
CA ALA A 95 13.03 16.72 -6.53
C ALA A 95 12.04 17.41 -7.49
N VAL A 96 12.01 16.99 -8.76
CA VAL A 96 11.20 17.63 -9.82
C VAL A 96 10.15 16.67 -10.36
N SER A 97 8.91 17.13 -10.46
CA SER A 97 7.84 16.47 -11.22
C SER A 97 7.42 17.33 -12.40
N SER A 98 7.03 16.69 -13.51
CA SER A 98 6.68 17.36 -14.76
C SER A 98 5.32 16.90 -15.29
N VAL A 99 4.57 17.83 -15.87
CA VAL A 99 3.34 17.56 -16.64
C VAL A 99 3.40 18.31 -17.95
N LYS A 100 2.67 17.87 -18.98
CA LYS A 100 2.58 18.64 -20.23
C LYS A 100 1.87 19.97 -19.97
N LEU A 101 2.44 21.07 -20.44
CA LEU A 101 1.92 22.42 -20.22
C LEU A 101 0.52 22.59 -20.79
N CYS A 102 0.23 21.96 -21.93
CA CYS A 102 -1.08 21.99 -22.59
C CYS A 102 -2.25 21.61 -21.65
N HIS A 103 -2.02 20.73 -20.66
CA HIS A 103 -3.04 20.27 -19.73
C HIS A 103 -3.42 21.32 -18.69
N LEU A 104 -2.58 22.32 -18.40
CA LEU A 104 -2.94 23.40 -17.47
C LEU A 104 -4.17 24.18 -17.96
N SER A 105 -4.33 24.31 -19.27
CA SER A 105 -5.47 25.04 -19.85
C SER A 105 -6.80 24.35 -19.54
N SER A 106 -6.90 23.03 -19.64
CA SER A 106 -8.17 22.29 -19.46
C SER A 106 -8.40 21.75 -18.06
N SER A 107 -7.39 21.82 -17.19
CA SER A 107 -7.48 21.27 -15.82
C SER A 107 -8.30 22.17 -14.91
N THR A 108 -8.99 21.55 -13.96
CA THR A 108 -9.77 22.22 -12.91
C THR A 108 -9.23 21.92 -11.52
N ALA A 109 -8.44 20.85 -11.38
CA ALA A 109 -7.82 20.45 -10.14
C ALA A 109 -6.36 20.05 -10.36
N GLN A 110 -5.57 20.19 -9.30
CA GLN A 110 -4.18 19.75 -9.24
C GLN A 110 -3.94 18.97 -7.95
N THR A 111 -3.10 17.95 -8.03
CA THR A 111 -2.76 17.10 -6.89
C THR A 111 -1.26 17.00 -6.73
N LEU A 112 -0.77 17.31 -5.53
CA LEU A 112 0.63 17.15 -5.15
C LEU A 112 0.74 15.93 -4.23
N HIS A 113 1.43 14.88 -4.67
CA HIS A 113 1.83 13.79 -3.78
C HIS A 113 3.20 14.10 -3.22
N LEU A 114 3.32 14.10 -1.90
CA LEU A 114 4.58 14.30 -1.21
C LEU A 114 4.96 13.01 -0.51
N TYR A 115 6.13 12.48 -0.83
CA TYR A 115 6.66 11.28 -0.20
C TYR A 115 7.56 11.69 0.96
N LEU A 116 7.20 11.24 2.15
CA LEU A 116 7.89 11.55 3.39
C LEU A 116 8.84 10.40 3.76
N SER A 117 9.96 10.72 4.40
CA SER A 117 10.82 9.75 5.08
C SER A 117 10.22 9.32 6.43
N GLU A 118 10.89 8.40 7.13
CA GLU A 118 10.53 8.01 8.50
C GLU A 118 10.61 9.20 9.48
N GLU A 119 11.47 10.17 9.21
CA GLU A 119 11.62 11.42 9.97
C GLU A 119 10.61 12.52 9.55
N GLU A 120 9.56 12.16 8.81
CA GLU A 120 8.53 13.07 8.29
C GLU A 120 9.05 14.19 7.37
N LYS A 121 10.23 14.01 6.77
CA LYS A 121 10.80 14.96 5.81
C LYS A 121 10.40 14.58 4.38
N PRO A 122 9.82 15.51 3.58
CA PRO A 122 9.52 15.24 2.20
C PRO A 122 10.82 15.11 1.38
N TYR A 123 10.96 14.02 0.62
CA TYR A 123 12.14 13.76 -0.22
C TYR A 123 11.81 13.63 -1.71
N ALA A 124 10.52 13.47 -2.06
CA ALA A 124 10.08 13.41 -3.44
C ALA A 124 8.68 14.01 -3.58
N ILE A 125 8.41 14.54 -4.78
CA ILE A 125 7.14 15.15 -5.16
C ILE A 125 6.67 14.58 -6.49
N ASN A 126 5.37 14.26 -6.58
CA ASN A 126 4.69 14.03 -7.86
C ASN A 126 3.57 15.06 -8.01
N TYR A 127 3.47 15.64 -9.19
CA TYR A 127 2.48 16.65 -9.55
C TYR A 127 1.57 16.12 -10.64
N PHE A 128 0.26 16.17 -10.38
CA PHE A 128 -0.77 15.71 -11.29
C PHE A 128 -1.79 16.82 -11.55
N LEU A 129 -2.35 16.78 -12.75
CA LEU A 129 -3.43 17.63 -13.20
C LEU A 129 -4.67 16.79 -13.49
N SER A 130 -5.85 17.36 -13.29
CA SER A 130 -7.11 16.70 -13.56
C SER A 130 -8.17 17.70 -14.06
N PRO A 131 -9.00 17.34 -15.05
CA PRO A 131 -8.98 16.08 -15.79
C PRO A 131 -7.87 16.03 -16.86
N VAL A 132 -7.27 14.86 -17.03
CA VAL A 132 -6.40 14.52 -18.17
C VAL A 132 -6.98 13.27 -18.83
N ASP A 133 -6.96 13.23 -20.16
CA ASP A 133 -7.48 12.08 -20.89
C ASP A 133 -6.64 10.82 -20.64
N HIS A 134 -7.24 9.64 -20.87
CA HIS A 134 -6.52 8.37 -20.66
C HIS A 134 -5.32 8.21 -21.61
N SER A 135 -5.31 8.91 -22.74
CA SER A 135 -4.17 8.87 -23.67
C SER A 135 -2.98 9.71 -23.19
N GLY A 136 -3.19 10.62 -22.23
CA GLY A 136 -2.20 11.59 -21.78
C GLY A 136 -1.74 12.56 -22.87
N SER A 137 -2.43 12.59 -24.02
CA SER A 137 -2.09 13.44 -25.16
C SER A 137 -2.65 14.83 -24.96
N CYS A 138 -2.00 15.84 -25.52
CA CYS A 138 -2.56 17.18 -25.47
C CYS A 138 -3.92 17.23 -26.19
N PRO A 139 -4.88 18.04 -25.70
CA PRO A 139 -6.13 18.28 -26.42
C PRO A 139 -5.87 18.73 -27.86
N ARG A 140 -6.75 18.34 -28.80
CA ARG A 140 -6.60 18.71 -30.22
C ARG A 140 -6.52 20.21 -30.45
N GLN A 141 -7.20 21.00 -29.63
CA GLN A 141 -7.09 22.44 -29.58
C GLN A 141 -6.20 22.82 -28.40
N VAL A 142 -4.92 23.01 -28.68
CA VAL A 142 -3.95 23.48 -27.69
C VAL A 142 -4.04 25.00 -27.60
N SER A 143 -4.68 25.49 -26.54
CA SER A 143 -4.60 26.89 -26.15
C SER A 143 -3.47 27.08 -25.15
N LYS A 144 -2.86 28.27 -25.20
CA LYS A 144 -1.94 28.71 -24.16
C LYS A 144 -2.70 28.78 -22.83
N PRO A 145 -2.14 28.27 -21.71
CA PRO A 145 -2.81 28.36 -20.43
C PRO A 145 -3.01 29.83 -20.05
N GLU A 146 -4.25 30.17 -19.72
CA GLU A 146 -4.56 31.47 -19.12
C GLU A 146 -3.94 31.52 -17.74
N ALA A 147 -3.12 32.54 -17.49
CA ALA A 147 -2.21 32.49 -16.36
C ALA A 147 -2.95 32.54 -15.00
N GLU A 148 -4.12 33.16 -14.96
CA GLU A 148 -4.99 33.21 -13.77
C GLU A 148 -5.54 31.84 -13.36
N ARG A 149 -5.69 30.92 -14.32
CA ARG A 149 -6.24 29.58 -14.05
C ARG A 149 -5.42 28.83 -13.03
N ILE A 150 -4.09 28.93 -13.06
CA ILE A 150 -3.25 28.15 -12.15
C ILE A 150 -3.53 28.47 -10.68
N SER A 151 -3.87 29.73 -10.40
CA SER A 151 -4.21 30.23 -9.06
C SER A 151 -5.64 29.86 -8.65
N GLN A 152 -6.49 29.51 -9.61
CA GLN A 152 -7.88 29.08 -9.41
C GLN A 152 -8.04 27.54 -9.33
N LEU A 153 -6.97 26.77 -9.58
CA LEU A 153 -7.03 25.31 -9.53
C LEU A 153 -7.29 24.81 -8.11
N ASN A 154 -8.23 23.87 -7.99
CA ASN A 154 -8.45 23.15 -6.74
C ASN A 154 -7.21 22.33 -6.41
N THR A 155 -6.54 22.68 -5.31
CA THR A 155 -5.26 22.06 -4.93
C THR A 155 -5.49 21.03 -3.84
N THR A 156 -5.11 19.78 -4.12
CA THR A 156 -5.11 18.69 -3.13
C THR A 156 -3.68 18.25 -2.85
N ILE A 157 -3.33 18.11 -1.58
CA ILE A 157 -2.00 17.64 -1.17
C ILE A 157 -2.19 16.30 -0.47
N LEU A 158 -1.46 15.27 -0.94
CA LEU A 158 -1.51 13.92 -0.39
C LEU A 158 -0.15 13.55 0.16
N LEU A 159 -0.07 13.32 1.47
CA LEU A 159 1.13 12.84 2.14
C LEU A 159 1.20 11.31 2.03
N ARG A 160 2.31 10.82 1.49
CA ARG A 160 2.63 9.39 1.40
C ARG A 160 3.76 9.09 2.36
N ARG A 161 3.48 8.27 3.37
CA ARG A 161 4.49 7.82 4.33
C ARG A 161 5.01 6.45 3.94
N PRO A 162 6.23 6.08 4.37
CA PRO A 162 6.71 4.72 4.24
C PRO A 162 5.74 3.78 4.97
N SER A 163 5.53 2.61 4.39
CA SER A 163 4.73 1.55 5.00
C SER A 163 5.51 0.26 4.91
N SER A 164 5.59 -0.47 6.03
CA SER A 164 6.21 -1.78 6.02
C SER A 164 5.33 -2.76 5.23
N PRO A 165 5.89 -3.55 4.30
CA PRO A 165 5.15 -4.63 3.67
C PRO A 165 4.69 -5.65 4.71
N PRO A 166 3.65 -6.44 4.42
CA PRO A 166 3.23 -7.51 5.31
C PRO A 166 4.39 -8.50 5.51
N SER A 167 4.62 -8.91 6.75
CA SER A 167 5.65 -9.91 7.08
C SER A 167 5.35 -11.24 6.38
N PRO A 168 6.38 -11.93 5.84
CA PRO A 168 6.17 -13.23 5.22
C PRO A 168 5.70 -14.26 6.24
N GLU A 169 4.74 -15.10 5.85
CA GLU A 169 4.32 -16.24 6.66
C GLU A 169 5.40 -17.33 6.62
N LEU A 170 6.27 -17.35 7.63
CA LEU A 170 7.24 -18.41 7.81
C LEU A 170 6.55 -19.64 8.39
N ARG A 171 6.78 -20.81 7.79
CA ARG A 171 6.37 -22.08 8.41
C ARG A 171 7.06 -22.22 9.75
N THR A 172 6.30 -22.60 10.78
CA THR A 172 6.90 -22.96 12.07
C THR A 172 7.84 -24.16 11.86
N PRO A 173 9.07 -24.11 12.37
CA PRO A 173 9.96 -25.25 12.30
C PRO A 173 9.31 -26.46 12.99
N PRO A 174 9.53 -27.68 12.50
CA PRO A 174 9.10 -28.89 13.20
C PRO A 174 9.62 -28.88 14.64
N PRO A 175 8.83 -29.36 15.62
CA PRO A 175 9.30 -29.47 16.99
C PRO A 175 10.52 -30.39 17.04
N LEU A 176 11.57 -29.94 17.73
CA LEU A 176 12.80 -30.70 17.95
C LEU A 176 12.77 -31.34 19.35
N THR A 177 13.36 -32.52 19.49
CA THR A 177 13.66 -33.11 20.80
C THR A 177 14.81 -32.33 21.48
N PRO A 178 15.05 -32.50 22.81
CA PRO A 178 16.21 -31.90 23.50
C PRO A 178 17.56 -32.25 22.85
N GLU A 179 17.62 -33.35 22.10
CA GLU A 179 18.78 -33.85 21.35
C GLU A 179 18.86 -33.31 19.91
N GLY A 180 17.94 -32.41 19.51
CA GLY A 180 17.96 -31.74 18.21
C GLY A 180 17.40 -32.57 17.04
N GLN A 181 16.75 -33.70 17.31
CA GLN A 181 16.13 -34.52 16.26
C GLN A 181 14.67 -34.10 16.02
N VAL A 182 14.21 -34.21 14.77
CA VAL A 182 12.79 -33.96 14.43
C VAL A 182 11.92 -34.95 15.19
N VAL A 183 10.94 -34.46 15.94
CA VAL A 183 9.98 -35.32 16.64
C VAL A 183 9.21 -36.14 15.61
N GLN A 184 9.58 -37.41 15.49
CA GLN A 184 8.85 -38.37 14.67
C GLN A 184 7.44 -38.54 15.27
N PRO A 185 6.38 -38.53 14.46
CA PRO A 185 5.04 -38.83 14.96
C PRO A 185 5.06 -40.21 15.62
N VAL A 186 4.47 -40.31 16.82
CA VAL A 186 4.37 -41.59 17.55
C VAL A 186 3.71 -42.60 16.62
N PRO A 187 4.33 -43.76 16.34
CA PRO A 187 3.77 -44.76 15.44
C PRO A 187 2.34 -45.13 15.86
N GLU A 188 1.38 -44.90 14.98
CA GLU A 188 0.00 -45.30 15.23
C GLU A 188 -0.07 -46.83 15.31
N LYS A 189 -0.61 -47.37 16.41
CA LYS A 189 -0.79 -48.82 16.54
C LYS A 189 -1.83 -49.29 15.53
N SER A 190 -1.55 -50.38 14.82
CA SER A 190 -2.48 -50.96 13.86
C SER A 190 -3.77 -51.43 14.54
N PHE A 191 -4.87 -51.47 13.79
CA PHE A 191 -6.18 -51.94 14.28
C PHE A 191 -6.06 -53.31 14.96
N PHE A 192 -5.37 -54.26 14.33
CA PHE A 192 -5.14 -55.58 14.93
C PHE A 192 -4.32 -55.50 16.22
N GLN A 193 -3.28 -54.67 16.29
CA GLN A 193 -2.50 -54.49 17.52
C GLN A 193 -3.35 -53.93 18.67
N LYS A 194 -4.35 -53.08 18.37
CA LYS A 194 -5.24 -52.49 19.37
C LYS A 194 -6.41 -53.40 19.76
N TYR A 195 -6.92 -54.24 18.85
CA TYR A 195 -8.19 -54.94 19.03
C TYR A 195 -8.11 -56.48 19.01
N TRP A 196 -6.93 -57.09 18.90
CA TRP A 196 -6.79 -58.55 18.82
C TRP A 196 -7.43 -59.31 20.01
N TYR A 197 -7.36 -58.76 21.22
CA TYR A 197 -7.91 -59.43 22.39
C TYR A 197 -9.44 -59.43 22.39
N TYR A 198 -10.10 -58.39 21.85
CA TYR A 198 -11.55 -58.39 21.68
C TYR A 198 -11.99 -59.42 20.64
N ILE A 199 -11.24 -59.55 19.54
CA ILE A 199 -11.46 -60.59 18.53
C ILE A 199 -11.33 -61.98 19.17
N ALA A 200 -10.29 -62.20 19.98
CA ALA A 200 -10.10 -63.47 20.69
C ALA A 200 -11.24 -63.79 21.66
N ILE A 201 -11.70 -62.81 22.46
CA ILE A 201 -12.84 -62.97 23.38
C ILE A 201 -14.12 -63.30 22.60
N PHE A 202 -14.38 -62.63 21.48
CA PHE A 202 -15.54 -62.89 20.63
C PHE A 202 -15.56 -64.32 20.08
N PHE A 203 -14.42 -64.79 19.53
CA PHE A 203 -14.32 -66.17 19.04
C PHE A 203 -14.46 -67.20 20.16
N PHE A 204 -13.89 -66.93 21.34
CA PHE A 204 -14.04 -67.82 22.49
C PHE A 204 -15.50 -67.92 22.94
N ALA A 205 -16.24 -66.80 22.96
CA ALA A 205 -17.65 -66.79 23.27
C ALA A 205 -18.47 -67.61 22.26
N ILE A 206 -18.22 -67.47 20.95
CA ILE A 206 -18.90 -68.25 19.90
C ILE A 206 -18.66 -69.76 20.08
N MET A 207 -17.43 -70.17 20.42
CA MET A 207 -17.13 -71.59 20.64
C MET A 207 -17.90 -72.16 21.83
N LEU A 208 -18.10 -71.38 22.89
CA LEU A 208 -18.88 -71.81 24.05
C LEU A 208 -20.39 -71.87 23.76
N THR A 209 -20.89 -71.06 22.83
CA THR A 209 -22.32 -70.99 22.49
C THR A 209 -22.68 -71.78 21.23
N SER A 210 -21.77 -72.57 20.66
CA SER A 210 -22.07 -73.37 19.47
C SER A 210 -23.04 -74.51 19.83
N PRO A 211 -24.29 -74.51 19.31
CA PRO A 211 -25.21 -75.60 19.58
C PRO A 211 -24.74 -76.88 18.87
N PRO A 212 -24.99 -78.07 19.43
CA PRO A 212 -24.69 -79.32 18.75
C PRO A 212 -25.52 -79.45 17.45
N PRO A 213 -24.99 -80.09 16.40
CA PRO A 213 -25.69 -80.23 15.13
C PRO A 213 -26.99 -81.02 15.31
N GLU A 214 -28.11 -80.47 14.86
CA GLU A 214 -29.42 -81.12 14.87
C GLU A 214 -29.50 -82.17 13.74
N GLU A 215 -29.84 -83.42 14.11
CA GLU A 215 -30.10 -84.51 13.17
C GLU A 215 -31.48 -84.35 12.50
N GLY A 216 -31.52 -84.61 11.19
CA GLY A 216 -32.66 -84.34 10.31
C GLY A 216 -33.93 -85.17 10.55
N GLN A 217 -35.02 -84.62 10.02
CA GLN A 217 -36.41 -85.05 10.13
C GLN A 217 -36.85 -85.98 8.99
N GLN A 218 -37.49 -87.13 9.30
CA GLN A 218 -38.48 -87.83 8.46
C GLN A 218 -39.15 -88.93 9.32
N GLY A 219 -40.44 -88.88 9.67
CA GLY A 219 -41.60 -88.90 8.78
C GLY A 219 -42.22 -90.31 8.85
N GLY A 220 -43.29 -90.49 9.62
CA GLY A 220 -44.02 -91.76 9.72
C GLY A 220 -45.01 -92.00 8.57
N ASP A 221 -45.13 -93.24 8.10
CA ASP A 221 -46.36 -94.06 8.19
C ASP A 221 -46.23 -95.42 7.44
N ARG A 222 -47.00 -96.40 7.93
CA ARG A 222 -47.64 -97.55 7.24
C ARG A 222 -47.00 -98.95 7.34
N ARG A 223 -47.69 -99.86 8.05
CA ARG A 223 -48.51 -100.93 7.43
C ARG A 223 -49.31 -101.78 8.45
N GLN A 224 -50.56 -102.02 8.05
CA GLN A 224 -51.51 -103.10 8.38
C GLN A 224 -50.90 -104.42 8.89
N ALA A 225 -51.46 -104.95 9.99
CA ALA A 225 -52.28 -106.18 10.04
C ALA A 225 -52.90 -106.31 11.43
#